data_AF-X1VLJ6-F1
#
_entry.id   AF-X1VLJ6-F1
#
_cell.length_a   1.000
_cell.length_b   1.000
_cell.length_c   1.000
_cell.angle_alpha   90.00
_cell.angle_beta   90.00
_cell.angle_gamma   90.00
#
_symmetry.space_group_name_H-M   'P 1'
#
loop_
_entity.id
_entity.type
_entity.pdbx_description
1 polymer ?
#
loop_
_entity_poly.entity_id
_entity_poly.type
_entity_poly.pdbx_seq_one_letter_code
_entity_poly.pdbx_strand_id
1 'polypeptide(L)'
;MEKPKLRHPYMVCGISGWVDGGEAATGSIQYLVGKLEARRFAEIPIDRFHIFQAPGQLSLRPHIRMEDGVLKEHRFPQNQFFYWVNPNADNDLILFLGTEPNLNWEEYAEAILGVAEEFAVVTIYLR
;
A
#
# COMPACT_ATOMS: atom_id res chain seq x y z
N MET A 1 5.99 9.72 -10.79
CA MET A 1 6.66 8.66 -10.02
C MET A 1 8.12 9.00 -9.92
N GLU A 2 8.66 9.01 -8.70
CA GLU A 2 10.11 9.04 -8.49
C GLU A 2 10.63 7.63 -8.80
N LYS A 3 11.73 7.49 -9.55
CA LYS A 3 12.36 6.19 -9.82
C LYS A 3 13.66 6.07 -9.02
N PRO A 4 13.60 5.66 -7.74
CA PRO A 4 14.81 5.50 -6.94
C PRO A 4 15.70 4.41 -7.52
N LYS A 5 17.01 4.58 -7.43
CA LYS A 5 17.97 3.52 -7.75
C LYS A 5 18.10 2.63 -6.53
N LEU A 6 17.50 1.44 -6.59
CA LEU A 6 17.55 0.45 -5.52
C LEU A 6 18.49 -0.70 -5.88
N ARG A 7 19.16 -1.25 -4.86
CA ARG A 7 20.07 -2.39 -4.97
C ARG A 7 19.34 -3.62 -4.44
N HIS A 8 19.12 -4.60 -5.32
CA HIS A 8 18.54 -5.90 -4.99
C HIS A 8 17.35 -5.82 -4.01
N PRO A 9 16.31 -5.00 -4.28
CA PRO A 9 15.32 -4.71 -3.27
C PRO A 9 14.48 -5.95 -2.93
N TYR A 10 14.15 -6.10 -1.65
CA TYR A 10 13.05 -6.96 -1.23
C TYR A 10 11.76 -6.15 -1.16
N MET A 11 10.64 -6.79 -1.45
CA MET A 11 9.33 -6.18 -1.35
C MET A 11 8.53 -6.84 -0.24
N VAL A 12 7.94 -6.03 0.64
CA VAL A 12 7.03 -6.50 1.69
C VAL A 12 5.67 -5.87 1.49
N CYS A 13 4.64 -6.69 1.33
CA CYS A 13 3.29 -6.29 1.05
C CYS A 13 2.39 -6.52 2.28
N GLY A 14 1.68 -5.48 2.70
CA GLY A 14 0.58 -5.56 3.66
C GLY A 14 -0.68 -5.00 3.04
N ILE A 15 -1.73 -5.82 2.98
CA ILE A 15 -3.00 -5.48 2.34
C ILE A 15 -4.10 -5.56 3.40
N SER A 16 -4.78 -4.44 3.69
CA SER A 16 -5.92 -4.43 4.61
C SER A 16 -7.08 -5.18 3.99
N GLY A 17 -7.83 -5.97 4.77
CA GLY A 17 -8.96 -6.73 4.25
C GLY A 17 -9.42 -7.81 5.23
N TRP A 18 -10.15 -8.81 4.72
CA TRP A 18 -10.72 -9.90 5.53
C TRP A 18 -9.65 -10.69 6.30
N VAL A 19 -8.43 -10.76 5.76
CA VAL A 19 -7.30 -11.51 6.33
C VAL A 19 -6.42 -10.70 7.29
N ASP A 20 -6.61 -9.38 7.38
CA ASP A 20 -5.80 -8.50 8.24
C ASP A 20 -6.38 -8.38 9.67
N GLY A 21 -6.55 -9.53 10.32
CA GLY A 21 -7.09 -9.61 11.68
C GLY A 21 -6.23 -8.83 12.68
N GLY A 22 -6.78 -7.72 13.19
CA GLY A 22 -6.08 -6.84 14.14
C GLY A 22 -5.03 -5.91 13.51
N GLU A 23 -5.11 -5.66 12.19
CA GLU A 23 -4.19 -4.77 11.45
C GLU A 23 -2.72 -5.21 11.57
N ALA A 24 -2.46 -6.50 11.74
CA ALA A 24 -1.11 -7.02 11.95
C ALA A 24 -0.23 -6.85 10.69
N ALA A 25 -0.79 -7.06 9.50
CA ALA A 25 -0.06 -6.93 8.24
C ALA A 25 0.16 -5.45 7.91
N THR A 26 -0.91 -4.66 7.86
CA THR A 26 -0.82 -3.23 7.52
C THR A 26 -0.12 -2.41 8.59
N GLY A 27 -0.34 -2.71 9.87
CA GLY A 27 0.35 -2.09 10.99
C GLY A 27 1.86 -2.36 10.99
N SER A 28 2.29 -3.56 10.57
CA SER A 28 3.73 -3.85 10.40
C SER A 28 4.36 -3.00 9.30
N ILE A 29 3.67 -2.84 8.16
CA ILE A 29 4.14 -1.98 7.06
C ILE A 29 4.19 -0.52 7.52
N GLN A 30 3.13 0.00 8.15
CA GLN A 30 3.09 1.36 8.67
C GLN A 30 4.22 1.63 9.68
N TYR A 31 4.46 0.68 10.59
CA TYR A 31 5.56 0.75 11.53
C TYR A 31 6.91 0.83 10.81
N LEU A 32 7.16 -0.01 9.80
CA LEU A 32 8.40 0.03 9.02
C LEU A 32 8.56 1.34 8.26
N VAL A 33 7.49 1.85 7.63
CA VAL A 33 7.52 3.15 6.93
C VAL A 33 7.93 4.26 7.89
N GLY A 34 7.33 4.33 9.08
CA GLY A 34 7.69 5.34 10.08
C GLY A 34 9.09 5.13 10.67
N LYS A 35 9.45 3.89 11.00
CA LYS A 35 10.72 3.55 11.65
C LYS A 35 11.93 3.79 10.75
N LEU A 36 11.77 3.53 9.45
CA LEU A 36 12.83 3.66 8.45
C LEU A 36 12.79 5.01 7.72
N GLU A 37 11.80 5.86 8.01
CA GLU A 37 11.52 7.09 7.28
C GLU A 37 11.40 6.82 5.76
N ALA A 38 10.73 5.72 5.41
CA ALA A 38 10.59 5.27 4.04
C ALA A 38 9.80 6.28 3.21
N ARG A 39 10.27 6.53 1.98
CA ARG A 39 9.72 7.58 1.11
C ARG A 39 8.75 6.99 0.12
N ARG A 40 7.55 7.59 0.02
CA ARG A 40 6.56 7.21 -1.00
C ARG A 40 7.06 7.58 -2.40
N PHE A 41 6.95 6.67 -3.37
CA PHE A 41 7.41 6.92 -4.75
C PHE A 41 6.40 6.56 -5.84
N ALA A 42 5.45 5.67 -5.54
CA ALA A 42 4.41 5.23 -6.45
C ALA A 42 3.09 4.93 -5.70
N GLU A 43 2.00 4.89 -6.45
CA GLU A 43 0.68 4.47 -5.98
C GLU A 43 -0.12 3.84 -7.14
N ILE A 44 -1.00 2.89 -6.82
CA ILE A 44 -1.99 2.34 -7.75
C ILE A 44 -3.30 3.13 -7.58
N PRO A 45 -3.82 3.76 -8.64
CA PRO A 45 -5.10 4.48 -8.58
C PRO A 45 -6.24 3.61 -8.07
N ILE A 46 -7.07 4.15 -7.17
CA ILE A 46 -8.14 3.39 -6.48
C ILE A 46 -9.41 3.21 -7.32
N ASP A 47 -9.62 4.08 -8.30
CA ASP A 47 -10.84 4.22 -9.12
C ASP A 47 -11.24 2.95 -9.87
N ARG A 48 -10.26 2.15 -10.31
CA ARG A 48 -10.50 0.91 -11.04
C ARG A 48 -10.70 -0.31 -10.14
N PHE A 49 -10.37 -0.22 -8.86
CA PHE A 49 -10.30 -1.39 -7.97
C PHE A 49 -11.27 -1.33 -6.80
N HIS A 50 -11.78 -0.15 -6.44
CA HIS A 50 -12.58 0.06 -5.23
C HIS A 50 -13.97 0.61 -5.54
N ILE A 51 -14.99 0.05 -4.88
CA ILE A 51 -16.38 0.50 -4.97
C ILE A 51 -16.69 1.26 -3.68
N PHE A 52 -17.12 2.53 -3.77
CA PHE A 52 -17.47 3.33 -2.59
C PHE A 52 -18.96 3.30 -2.21
N GLN A 53 -19.81 2.80 -3.10
CA GLN A 53 -21.25 2.77 -2.91
C GLN A 53 -21.86 1.48 -3.46
N ALA A 54 -22.31 0.61 -2.55
CA ALA A 54 -23.11 -0.56 -2.88
C ALA A 54 -24.37 -0.62 -1.98
N PRO A 55 -25.53 -1.06 -2.50
CA PRO A 55 -26.74 -1.21 -1.71
C PRO A 55 -26.52 -2.10 -0.49
N GLY A 56 -26.89 -1.61 0.69
CA GLY A 56 -26.77 -2.37 1.95
C GLY A 56 -25.35 -2.46 2.54
N GLN A 57 -24.32 -1.92 1.88
CA GLN A 57 -22.94 -1.93 2.40
C GLN A 57 -22.45 -0.51 2.70
N LEU A 58 -22.48 -0.15 3.99
CA LEU A 58 -21.98 1.14 4.47
C LEU A 58 -20.46 1.12 4.72
N SER A 59 -19.87 -0.04 4.97
CA SER A 59 -18.44 -0.21 5.28
C SER A 59 -17.50 0.16 4.14
N LEU A 60 -17.98 0.14 2.90
CA LEU A 60 -17.21 0.52 1.71
C LEU A 60 -17.05 2.04 1.55
N ARG A 61 -17.85 2.83 2.29
CA ARG A 61 -17.79 4.29 2.21
C ARG A 61 -16.54 4.80 2.91
N PRO A 62 -15.74 5.68 2.27
CA PRO A 62 -14.62 6.33 2.93
C PRO A 62 -15.07 7.01 4.22
N HIS A 63 -14.29 6.82 5.29
CA HIS A 63 -14.58 7.49 6.56
C HIS A 63 -14.10 8.93 6.48
N ILE A 64 -15.01 9.88 6.70
CA ILE A 64 -14.72 11.31 6.77
C ILE A 64 -15.00 11.82 8.19
N ARG A 65 -14.10 12.64 8.76
CA ARG A 65 -14.30 13.36 10.01
C ARG A 65 -14.21 14.87 9.76
N MET A 66 -15.26 15.58 10.15
CA MET A 66 -15.38 17.03 10.07
C MET A 66 -15.40 17.60 11.49
N GLU A 67 -14.65 18.66 11.75
CA GLU A 67 -14.71 19.43 13.00
C GLU A 67 -14.68 20.92 12.67
N ASP A 68 -15.53 21.71 13.32
CA ASP A 68 -15.71 23.15 13.07
C ASP A 68 -15.98 23.51 11.60
N GLY A 69 -16.70 22.63 10.88
CA GLY A 69 -17.00 22.81 9.47
C GLY A 69 -15.82 22.56 8.53
N VAL A 70 -14.69 22.05 9.04
CA VAL A 70 -13.48 21.75 8.27
C VAL A 70 -13.20 20.25 8.26
N LEU A 71 -12.73 19.74 7.11
CA LEU A 71 -12.26 18.36 6.98
C LEU A 71 -11.00 18.15 7.83
N LYS A 72 -11.10 17.27 8.83
CA LYS A 72 -9.96 16.91 9.71
C LYS A 72 -9.30 15.61 9.32
N GLU A 73 -10.08 14.61 8.91
CA GLU A 73 -9.56 13.30 8.57
C GLU A 73 -10.40 12.68 7.45
N HIS A 74 -9.74 11.97 6.55
CA HIS A 74 -10.38 11.12 5.58
C HIS A 74 -9.58 9.82 5.43
N ARG A 75 -10.29 8.68 5.41
CA ARG A 75 -9.71 7.37 5.17
C ARG A 75 -10.37 6.77 3.94
N PHE A 76 -9.66 6.87 2.83
CA PHE A 76 -9.95 6.15 1.60
C PHE A 76 -9.10 4.88 1.56
N PRO A 77 -9.49 3.87 0.76
CA PRO A 77 -8.57 2.84 0.32
C PRO A 77 -7.28 3.46 -0.22
N GLN A 78 -6.15 2.81 0.02
CA GLN A 78 -4.85 3.29 -0.44
C GLN A 78 -4.02 2.13 -0.94
N ASN A 79 -3.31 2.33 -2.05
CA ASN A 79 -2.41 1.35 -2.64
C ASN A 79 -1.08 2.06 -2.91
N GLN A 80 -0.21 2.12 -1.91
CA GLN A 80 0.98 2.98 -1.91
C GLN A 80 2.26 2.18 -1.79
N PHE A 81 3.28 2.64 -2.50
CA PHE A 81 4.62 2.08 -2.47
C PHE A 81 5.60 3.06 -1.85
N PHE A 82 6.39 2.54 -0.93
CA PHE A 82 7.44 3.26 -0.24
C PHE A 82 8.77 2.56 -0.48
N TYR A 83 9.86 3.31 -0.49
CA TYR A 83 11.19 2.75 -0.58
C TYR A 83 12.05 3.19 0.60
N TRP A 84 13.01 2.35 0.94
CA TRP A 84 14.08 2.67 1.87
C TRP A 84 15.40 2.11 1.36
N VAL A 85 16.41 2.97 1.28
CA VAL A 85 17.77 2.58 0.92
C VAL A 85 18.49 2.17 2.20
N ASN A 86 18.97 0.93 2.24
CA ASN A 86 19.61 0.40 3.43
C ASN A 86 21.07 0.85 3.50
N PRO A 87 21.47 1.68 4.49
CA PRO A 87 22.86 2.12 4.60
C PRO A 87 23.81 1.01 5.06
N ASN A 88 23.27 -0.10 5.61
CA ASN A 88 24.04 -1.12 6.32
C ASN A 88 24.04 -2.50 5.62
N ALA A 89 23.35 -2.66 4.49
CA ALA A 89 23.33 -3.92 3.74
C ALA A 89 23.17 -3.69 2.23
N ASP A 90 23.29 -4.78 1.47
CA ASP A 90 23.24 -4.77 0.01
C ASP A 90 21.82 -4.81 -0.57
N ASN A 91 20.81 -5.10 0.25
CA ASN A 91 19.41 -5.17 -0.15
C ASN A 91 18.64 -3.97 0.41
N ASP A 92 18.03 -3.22 -0.49
CA ASP A 92 17.10 -2.14 -0.15
C ASP A 92 15.68 -2.71 0.05
N LEU A 93 14.72 -1.86 0.46
CA LEU A 93 13.34 -2.29 0.71
C LEU A 93 12.34 -1.50 -0.13
N ILE A 94 11.36 -2.21 -0.67
CA ILE A 94 10.09 -1.67 -1.13
C ILE A 94 9.00 -2.15 -0.16
N LEU A 95 8.18 -1.23 0.31
CA LEU A 95 7.04 -1.53 1.18
C LEU A 95 5.77 -1.18 0.44
N PHE A 96 4.84 -2.11 0.36
CA PHE A 96 3.52 -1.89 -0.21
C PHE A 96 2.46 -1.90 0.89
N LEU A 97 1.71 -0.81 0.99
CA LEU A 97 0.55 -0.67 1.87
C LEU A 97 -0.70 -0.54 1.00
N GLY A 98 -1.50 -1.60 0.97
CA GLY A 98 -2.66 -1.74 0.08
C GLY A 98 -3.98 -1.89 0.81
N THR A 99 -5.07 -1.69 0.09
CA THR A 99 -6.41 -2.14 0.49
C THR A 99 -6.90 -3.19 -0.49
N GLU A 100 -7.45 -4.29 0.03
CA GLU A 100 -8.00 -5.39 -0.78
C GLU A 100 -9.00 -4.86 -1.81
N PRO A 101 -8.83 -5.18 -3.11
CA PRO A 101 -9.67 -4.64 -4.16
C PRO A 101 -11.07 -5.27 -4.12
N ASN A 102 -12.08 -4.51 -4.55
CA ASN A 102 -13.43 -5.04 -4.78
C ASN A 102 -13.60 -5.61 -6.20
N LEU A 103 -12.84 -5.08 -7.16
CA LEU A 103 -12.94 -5.38 -8.59
C LEU A 103 -11.54 -5.60 -9.19
N ASN A 104 -11.47 -6.25 -10.36
CA ASN A 104 -10.26 -6.31 -11.19
C ASN A 104 -9.04 -6.87 -10.44
N TRP A 105 -9.22 -8.01 -9.80
CA TRP A 105 -8.22 -8.65 -8.94
C TRP A 105 -6.95 -9.04 -9.69
N GLU A 106 -7.08 -9.54 -10.91
CA GLU A 106 -5.95 -9.91 -11.76
C GLU A 106 -5.13 -8.67 -12.11
N GLU A 107 -5.78 -7.60 -12.56
CA GLU A 107 -5.10 -6.34 -12.89
C GLU A 107 -4.49 -5.65 -11.67
N TYR A 108 -5.10 -5.81 -10.49
CA TYR A 108 -4.56 -5.30 -9.24
C TYR A 108 -3.27 -6.03 -8.86
N ALA A 109 -3.27 -7.36 -8.95
CA ALA A 109 -2.08 -8.17 -8.71
C ALA A 109 -0.98 -7.87 -9.74
N GLU A 110 -1.33 -7.75 -11.03
CA GLU A 110 -0.41 -7.34 -12.09
C GLU A 110 0.20 -5.96 -11.82
N ALA A 111 -0.58 -5.00 -11.32
CA ALA A 111 -0.07 -3.68 -11.00
C ALA A 111 0.98 -3.72 -9.86
N ILE A 112 0.79 -4.58 -8.86
CA ILE A 112 1.78 -4.80 -7.79
C ILE A 112 3.03 -5.48 -8.35
N LEU A 113 2.85 -6.54 -9.15
CA LEU A 113 3.94 -7.30 -9.75
C LEU A 113 4.73 -6.48 -10.78
N GLY A 114 4.07 -5.57 -11.49
CA GLY A 114 4.72 -4.66 -12.44
C GLY A 114 5.71 -3.71 -11.75
N VAL A 115 5.40 -3.24 -10.54
CA VAL A 115 6.38 -2.49 -9.73
C VAL A 115 7.53 -3.40 -9.30
N ALA A 116 7.25 -4.63 -8.89
CA ALA A 116 8.30 -5.58 -8.52
C ALA A 116 9.26 -5.86 -9.69
N GLU A 117 8.73 -6.04 -10.90
CA GLU A 117 9.50 -6.25 -12.12
C GLU A 117 10.31 -5.00 -12.51
N GLU A 118 9.70 -3.81 -12.48
CA GLU A 118 10.38 -2.55 -12.84
C GLU A 118 11.61 -2.29 -11.96
N PHE A 119 11.57 -2.68 -10.69
CA PHE A 119 12.66 -2.49 -9.74
C PHE A 119 13.53 -3.74 -9.54
N ALA A 120 13.32 -4.79 -10.35
CA ALA A 120 14.04 -6.06 -10.25
C ALA A 120 14.06 -6.63 -8.82
N VAL A 121 12.90 -6.62 -8.17
CA VAL A 121 12.73 -7.15 -6.81
C VAL A 121 13.15 -8.61 -6.75
N VAL A 122 13.99 -8.94 -5.77
CA VAL A 122 14.57 -10.27 -5.64
C VAL A 122 13.62 -11.23 -4.92
N THR A 123 12.82 -10.72 -3.99
CA THR A 123 11.86 -11.53 -3.21
C THR A 123 10.69 -10.67 -2.75
N ILE A 124 9.49 -11.23 -2.86
CA ILE A 124 8.24 -10.63 -2.38
C ILE A 124 7.77 -11.41 -1.15
N TYR A 125 7.51 -10.70 -0.06
CA TYR A 125 6.90 -11.22 1.16
C TYR A 125 5.48 -10.68 1.27
N LEU A 126 4.49 -11.56 1.32
CA LEU A 126 3.09 -11.21 1.58
C LEU A 126 2.74 -11.51 3.04
N ARG A 127 2.10 -10.56 3.72
CA ARG A 127 1.62 -10.69 5.10
C ARG A 127 0.12 -10.50 5.19
#